data_AF-A0A2S9QGK1-F1
#
_entry.id   AF-A0A2S9QGK1-F1
#
_cell.length_a   1.000
_cell.length_b   1.000
_cell.length_c   1.000
_cell.angle_alpha   90.00
_cell.angle_beta   90.00
_cell.angle_gamma   90.00
#
_symmetry.space_group_name_H-M   'P 1'
#
loop_
_entity.id
_entity.type
_entity.pdbx_description
1 polymer ?
#
loop_
_entity_poly.entity_id
_entity_poly.type
_entity_poly.pdbx_seq_one_letter_code
_entity_poly.pdbx_strand_id
1 'polypeptide(L)'
;MTHGLPDSQSKDRHVGDTKKKIYEYLIEGATSGLSDEALYTYIVGRVSKANSKRIARAGFLALSDPTLTDRNVLNTIYALAIKHRLADSSAEEAEETAEERPRKPKASGAKASNSKAASLPLPDKKPKKS
;
A
#
# COMPACT_ATOMS: atom_id res chain seq x y z
N MET A 1 34.04 -39.36 -5.42
CA MET A 1 32.62 -39.32 -5.02
C MET A 1 32.34 -37.91 -4.52
N THR A 2 31.79 -37.07 -5.38
CA THR A 2 31.45 -35.67 -5.08
C THR A 2 30.17 -35.65 -4.24
N HIS A 3 30.30 -35.38 -2.94
CA HIS A 3 29.16 -35.10 -2.09
C HIS A 3 28.57 -33.76 -2.48
N GLY A 4 27.34 -33.79 -2.99
CA GLY A 4 26.57 -32.63 -3.39
C GLY A 4 26.27 -31.70 -2.21
N LEU A 5 26.35 -30.40 -2.50
CA LEU A 5 25.82 -29.32 -1.68
C LEU A 5 24.35 -29.60 -1.32
N PRO A 6 23.92 -29.41 -0.06
CA PRO A 6 22.51 -29.36 0.25
C PRO A 6 21.88 -28.10 -0.36
N ASP A 7 20.85 -28.32 -1.18
CA ASP A 7 19.95 -27.32 -1.75
C ASP A 7 19.58 -26.27 -0.70
N SER A 8 20.04 -25.04 -0.97
CA SER A 8 19.68 -23.83 -0.25
C SER A 8 18.17 -23.65 -0.35
N GLN A 9 17.48 -23.84 0.77
CA GLN A 9 16.03 -23.74 0.84
C GLN A 9 15.56 -22.40 0.27
N SER A 10 14.78 -22.50 -0.80
CA SER A 10 14.03 -21.42 -1.45
C SER A 10 12.96 -20.88 -0.49
N LYS A 11 13.38 -19.99 0.41
CA LYS A 11 12.51 -19.39 1.42
C LYS A 11 11.91 -18.05 0.99
N ASP A 12 11.73 -17.78 -0.32
CA ASP A 12 11.38 -16.42 -0.77
C ASP A 12 10.38 -16.30 -1.94
N ARG A 13 9.48 -17.28 -2.14
CA ARG A 13 8.43 -17.17 -3.19
C ARG A 13 6.98 -17.01 -2.72
N HIS A 14 6.71 -17.05 -1.42
CA HIS A 14 5.32 -17.22 -0.93
C HIS A 14 4.50 -15.92 -0.74
N VAL A 15 5.13 -14.74 -0.83
CA VAL A 15 4.43 -13.47 -0.53
C VAL A 15 3.49 -13.04 -1.67
N GLY A 16 3.87 -13.33 -2.93
CA GLY A 16 3.06 -13.05 -4.11
C GLY A 16 1.78 -13.87 -4.18
N ASP A 17 1.89 -15.18 -3.94
CA ASP A 17 0.74 -16.10 -3.99
C ASP A 17 -0.30 -15.81 -2.91
N THR A 18 0.16 -15.39 -1.73
CA THR A 18 -0.75 -15.10 -0.62
C THR A 18 -1.61 -13.87 -0.91
N LYS A 19 -1.05 -12.80 -1.50
CA LYS A 19 -1.82 -11.60 -1.85
C LYS A 19 -2.88 -11.94 -2.91
N LYS A 20 -2.52 -12.75 -3.91
CA LYS A 20 -3.44 -13.23 -4.95
C LYS A 20 -4.56 -14.08 -4.36
N LYS A 21 -4.24 -15.02 -3.47
CA LYS A 21 -5.25 -15.84 -2.78
C LYS A 21 -6.22 -14.99 -1.96
N ILE A 22 -5.70 -14.01 -1.21
CA ILE A 22 -6.56 -13.08 -0.46
C ILE A 22 -7.50 -12.35 -1.43
N TYR A 23 -6.99 -11.86 -2.55
CA TYR A 23 -7.79 -11.19 -3.56
C TYR A 23 -8.88 -12.08 -4.16
N GLU A 24 -8.55 -13.32 -4.53
CA GLU A 24 -9.51 -14.30 -5.06
C GLU A 24 -10.64 -14.57 -4.05
N TYR A 25 -10.30 -14.86 -2.80
CA TYR A 25 -11.30 -15.09 -1.75
C TYR A 25 -12.11 -13.83 -1.40
N LEU A 26 -11.52 -12.65 -1.55
CA LEU A 26 -12.21 -11.37 -1.36
C LEU A 26 -13.33 -11.22 -2.41
N ILE A 27 -13.03 -11.53 -3.67
CA ILE A 27 -14.02 -11.50 -4.76
C ILE A 27 -15.05 -12.60 -4.57
N GLU A 28 -14.62 -13.83 -4.31
CA GLU A 28 -15.51 -14.99 -4.14
C GLU A 28 -16.50 -14.75 -2.99
N GLY A 29 -16.01 -14.29 -1.84
CA GLY A 29 -16.85 -13.99 -0.69
C GLY A 29 -17.84 -12.85 -0.96
N ALA A 30 -17.38 -11.75 -1.58
CA ALA A 30 -18.25 -10.63 -1.93
C ALA A 30 -19.30 -11.01 -2.99
N THR A 31 -18.93 -11.84 -3.97
CA THR A 31 -19.85 -12.38 -4.99
C THR A 31 -20.88 -13.31 -4.36
N SER A 32 -20.50 -14.04 -3.31
CA SER A 32 -21.38 -14.90 -2.52
C SER A 32 -22.29 -14.11 -1.55
N GLY A 33 -22.19 -12.78 -1.52
CA GLY A 33 -22.99 -11.90 -0.66
C GLY A 33 -22.44 -11.72 0.75
N LEU A 34 -21.23 -12.19 1.05
CA LEU A 34 -20.57 -11.90 2.33
C LEU A 34 -20.10 -10.44 2.36
N SER A 35 -20.27 -9.79 3.50
CA SER A 35 -19.84 -8.41 3.72
C SER A 35 -19.24 -8.24 5.12
N ASP A 36 -18.48 -7.16 5.30
CA ASP A 36 -17.93 -6.74 6.59
C ASP A 36 -17.21 -7.87 7.35
N GLU A 37 -17.59 -8.13 8.59
CA GLU A 37 -16.96 -9.11 9.47
C GLU A 37 -17.13 -10.55 8.95
N ALA A 38 -18.25 -10.86 8.29
CA ALA A 38 -18.45 -12.17 7.68
C ALA A 38 -17.47 -12.41 6.53
N LEU A 39 -17.20 -11.38 5.73
CA LEU A 39 -16.19 -11.46 4.67
C LEU A 39 -14.77 -11.56 5.24
N TYR A 40 -14.46 -10.79 6.28
CA TYR A 40 -13.17 -10.87 6.97
C TYR A 40 -12.90 -12.26 7.56
N THR A 41 -13.85 -12.80 8.33
CA THR A 41 -13.72 -14.11 8.98
C THR A 41 -13.61 -15.24 7.95
N TYR A 42 -14.36 -15.17 6.84
CA TYR A 42 -14.23 -16.09 5.73
C TYR A 42 -12.80 -16.12 5.17
N ILE A 43 -12.18 -14.96 4.93
CA ILE A 43 -10.82 -14.88 4.37
C ILE A 43 -9.78 -15.37 5.37
N VAL A 44 -9.88 -14.97 6.63
CA VAL A 44 -8.94 -15.41 7.69
C VAL A 44 -9.05 -16.91 7.93
N GLY A 45 -10.25 -17.50 7.82
CA GLY A 45 -10.45 -18.94 7.90
C GLY A 45 -9.84 -19.72 6.73
N ARG A 46 -9.72 -19.12 5.54
CA ARG A 46 -9.15 -19.74 4.33
C ARG A 46 -7.65 -19.50 4.18
N VAL A 47 -7.17 -18.33 4.60
CA VAL A 47 -5.78 -17.91 4.43
C VAL A 47 -5.18 -17.59 5.79
N SER A 48 -4.38 -18.52 6.32
CA SER A 48 -3.76 -18.42 7.65
C SER A 48 -2.84 -17.21 7.85
N LYS A 49 -2.39 -16.57 6.76
CA LYS A 49 -1.54 -15.36 6.79
C LYS A 49 -2.29 -14.08 6.44
N ALA A 50 -3.63 -14.12 6.37
CA ALA A 50 -4.44 -12.93 6.15
C ALA A 50 -4.51 -12.10 7.43
N ASN A 51 -4.34 -10.79 7.29
CA ASN A 51 -4.52 -9.80 8.34
C ASN A 51 -5.18 -8.55 7.75
N SER A 52 -5.67 -7.66 8.60
CA SER A 52 -6.32 -6.39 8.22
C SER A 52 -5.53 -5.62 7.15
N LYS A 53 -4.22 -5.40 7.37
CA LYS A 53 -3.34 -4.69 6.43
C LYS A 53 -3.27 -5.35 5.04
N ARG A 54 -3.21 -6.68 4.96
CA ARG A 54 -3.15 -7.41 3.68
C ARG A 54 -4.49 -7.45 2.97
N ILE A 55 -5.58 -7.59 3.73
CA ILE A 55 -6.94 -7.55 3.19
C ILE A 55 -7.24 -6.15 2.63
N ALA A 56 -6.88 -5.09 3.36
CA ALA A 56 -7.03 -3.72 2.87
C ALA A 56 -6.20 -3.49 1.59
N ARG A 57 -4.94 -3.95 1.54
CA ARG A 57 -4.11 -3.87 0.33
C ARG A 57 -4.72 -4.64 -0.86
N ALA A 58 -5.29 -5.82 -0.62
CA ALA A 58 -5.98 -6.59 -1.67
C ALA A 58 -7.25 -5.86 -2.14
N GLY A 59 -7.99 -5.22 -1.22
CA GLY A 59 -9.14 -4.40 -1.58
C GLY A 59 -8.76 -3.21 -2.46
N PHE A 60 -7.65 -2.51 -2.18
CA PHE A 60 -7.19 -1.45 -3.09
C PHE A 60 -6.67 -1.98 -4.43
N LEU A 61 -6.14 -3.20 -4.48
CA LEU A 61 -5.75 -3.83 -5.75
C LEU A 61 -6.97 -4.00 -6.67
N ALA A 62 -8.16 -4.22 -6.11
CA ALA A 62 -9.41 -4.26 -6.85
C ALA A 62 -9.74 -2.96 -7.60
N LEU A 63 -9.26 -1.77 -7.15
CA LEU A 63 -9.45 -0.50 -7.88
C LEU A 63 -8.67 -0.45 -9.19
N SER A 64 -7.52 -1.11 -9.21
CA SER A 64 -6.61 -1.12 -10.35
C SER A 64 -6.91 -2.27 -11.31
N ASP A 65 -7.83 -3.16 -10.96
CA ASP A 65 -8.21 -4.30 -11.80
C ASP A 65 -9.39 -3.94 -12.71
N PRO A 66 -9.17 -3.78 -14.03
CA PRO A 66 -10.24 -3.44 -14.98
C PRO A 66 -11.23 -4.58 -15.19
N THR A 67 -10.93 -5.81 -14.75
CA THR A 67 -11.81 -6.96 -14.92
C THR A 67 -12.94 -6.99 -13.89
N LEU A 68 -12.76 -6.31 -12.75
CA LEU A 68 -13.78 -6.22 -11.72
C LEU A 68 -14.74 -5.05 -12.01
N THR A 69 -15.91 -5.36 -12.57
CA THR A 69 -16.89 -4.34 -12.99
C THR A 69 -18.16 -4.32 -12.15
N ASP A 70 -18.39 -5.35 -11.34
CA ASP A 70 -19.56 -5.43 -10.47
C ASP A 70 -19.46 -4.41 -9.33
N ARG A 71 -20.35 -3.42 -9.37
CA ARG A 71 -20.41 -2.33 -8.38
C ARG A 71 -20.71 -2.84 -6.98
N ASN A 72 -21.52 -3.88 -6.83
CA ASN A 72 -21.88 -4.39 -5.51
C ASN A 72 -20.68 -5.08 -4.86
N VAL A 73 -19.97 -5.90 -5.63
CA VAL A 73 -18.72 -6.54 -5.21
C VAL A 73 -17.67 -5.49 -4.86
N LEU A 74 -17.44 -4.52 -5.76
CA LEU A 74 -16.51 -3.41 -5.54
C LEU A 74 -16.84 -2.63 -4.25
N ASN A 75 -18.11 -2.25 -4.07
CA ASN A 75 -18.54 -1.48 -2.90
C ASN A 75 -18.31 -2.26 -1.60
N THR A 76 -18.61 -3.56 -1.61
CA THR A 76 -18.40 -4.45 -0.45
C THR A 76 -16.91 -4.56 -0.10
N ILE A 77 -16.08 -4.76 -1.12
CA ILE A 77 -14.63 -4.85 -0.98
C ILE A 77 -14.05 -3.53 -0.41
N TYR A 78 -14.50 -2.39 -0.91
CA TYR A 78 -14.01 -1.08 -0.46
C TYR A 78 -14.48 -0.71 0.93
N ALA A 79 -15.75 -0.97 1.26
CA ALA A 79 -16.27 -0.77 2.59
C ALA A 79 -15.41 -1.52 3.62
N LEU A 80 -15.07 -2.79 3.33
CA LEU A 80 -14.18 -3.58 4.17
C LEU A 80 -12.78 -2.98 4.26
N ALA A 81 -12.15 -2.67 3.12
CA ALA A 81 -10.78 -2.15 3.08
C ALA A 81 -10.62 -0.82 3.85
N ILE A 82 -11.59 0.08 3.74
CA ILE A 82 -11.58 1.38 4.45
C ILE A 82 -11.74 1.15 5.96
N LYS A 83 -12.70 0.32 6.38
CA LYS A 83 -12.92 -0.01 7.80
C LYS A 83 -11.64 -0.53 8.46
N HIS A 84 -10.97 -1.48 7.82
CA HIS A 84 -9.73 -2.04 8.35
C HIS A 84 -8.54 -1.08 8.29
N ARG A 85 -8.46 -0.18 7.29
CA ARG A 85 -7.41 0.86 7.24
C ARG A 85 -7.55 1.87 8.38
N LEU A 86 -8.78 2.28 8.70
CA LEU A 86 -9.03 3.20 9.81
C LEU A 86 -8.73 2.55 11.16
N ALA A 87 -9.06 1.26 11.32
CA ALA A 87 -8.71 0.49 12.51
C ALA A 87 -7.18 0.31 12.68
N ASP A 88 -6.47 -0.07 11.62
CA ASP A 88 -5.01 -0.25 11.65
C ASP A 88 -4.24 1.07 11.85
N SER A 89 -4.80 2.22 11.44
CA SER A 89 -4.13 3.52 11.62
C SER A 89 -3.99 3.96 13.09
N SER A 90 -4.65 3.27 14.01
CA SER A 90 -4.49 3.47 15.45
C SER A 90 -3.44 2.55 16.09
N ALA A 91 -2.88 1.60 15.33
CA ALA A 91 -1.88 0.64 15.77
C ALA A 91 -0.60 0.80 14.92
N GLU A 92 0.22 1.78 15.30
CA GLU A 92 1.58 1.94 14.78
C GLU A 92 2.44 0.69 15.08
N GLU A 93 3.28 0.34 14.11
CA GLU A 93 4.40 -0.61 14.11
C GLU A 93 4.14 -2.14 14.04
N ALA A 94 4.29 -2.66 12.82
CA ALA A 94 5.24 -3.74 12.49
C ALA A 94 5.39 -3.85 10.95
N GLU A 95 6.64 -3.74 10.49
CA GLU A 95 7.07 -3.90 9.11
C GLU A 95 6.80 -5.30 8.54
N GLU A 96 6.56 -5.36 7.22
CA GLU A 96 7.36 -6.24 6.36
C GLU A 96 7.39 -5.61 4.94
N THR A 97 8.56 -5.05 4.61
CA THR A 97 9.13 -4.75 3.30
C THR A 97 8.15 -4.55 2.13
N ALA A 98 7.94 -3.27 1.81
CA ALA A 98 7.61 -2.82 0.47
C ALA A 98 8.79 -3.08 -0.46
N GLU A 99 8.50 -3.34 -1.74
CA GLU A 99 9.48 -3.55 -2.80
C GLU A 99 10.70 -2.63 -2.70
N GLU A 100 11.88 -3.25 -2.85
CA GLU A 100 13.13 -2.60 -3.21
C GLU A 100 12.95 -1.82 -4.53
N ARG A 101 12.60 -0.53 -4.42
CA ARG A 101 12.93 0.43 -5.47
C ARG A 101 14.38 0.82 -5.28
N PRO A 102 15.26 0.71 -6.31
CA PRO A 102 16.66 1.06 -6.16
C PRO A 102 16.77 2.55 -5.81
N ARG A 103 17.18 2.82 -4.57
CA ARG A 103 17.56 4.17 -4.15
C ARG A 103 18.84 4.51 -4.90
N LYS A 104 18.73 5.41 -5.90
CA LYS A 104 19.90 6.00 -6.55
C LYS A 104 20.89 6.49 -5.48
N PRO A 105 22.19 6.17 -5.58
CA PRO A 105 23.17 6.68 -4.64
C PRO A 105 23.24 8.20 -4.79
N LYS A 106 22.94 8.93 -3.71
CA LYS A 106 23.27 10.35 -3.63
C LYS A 106 24.78 10.45 -3.48
N ALA A 107 25.45 10.54 -4.62
CA ALA A 107 26.85 10.89 -4.70
C ALA A 107 27.06 12.26 -4.04
N SER A 108 28.07 12.29 -3.18
CA SER A 108 28.67 13.43 -2.55
C SER A 108 29.15 14.49 -3.55
N GLY A 109 28.81 15.75 -3.29
CA GLY A 109 29.67 16.92 -3.44
C GLY A 109 30.07 17.39 -4.85
N ALA A 110 29.66 18.61 -5.21
CA ALA A 110 30.53 19.61 -5.83
C ALA A 110 29.85 20.99 -5.84
N LYS A 111 30.67 22.02 -5.59
CA LYS A 111 30.36 23.45 -5.51
C LYS A 111 29.91 24.10 -6.83
N ALA A 112 29.47 25.36 -6.67
CA ALA A 112 29.41 26.49 -7.63
C ALA A 112 27.99 26.79 -8.16
N SER A 113 27.55 28.02 -8.40
CA SER A 113 27.95 29.37 -8.01
C SER A 113 26.84 30.31 -8.54
N ASN A 114 26.58 31.39 -7.81
CA ASN A 114 26.10 32.69 -8.30
C ASN A 114 24.69 32.80 -8.94
N SER A 115 23.77 33.45 -8.22
CA SER A 115 23.12 34.73 -8.61
C SER A 115 21.82 34.92 -7.81
N LYS A 116 21.81 35.85 -6.86
CA LYS A 116 20.54 36.39 -6.35
C LYS A 116 20.55 37.89 -6.53
N ALA A 117 19.93 38.27 -7.64
CA ALA A 117 19.53 39.60 -7.99
C ALA A 117 18.52 40.16 -6.97
N ALA A 118 18.61 41.48 -6.82
CA ALA A 118 17.54 42.42 -6.52
C ALA A 118 16.81 42.27 -5.16
N SER A 119 17.35 43.00 -4.18
CA SER A 119 16.55 43.63 -3.13
C SER A 119 15.44 44.47 -3.76
N LEU A 120 14.19 44.05 -3.61
CA LEU A 120 13.01 44.87 -3.91
C LEU A 120 12.67 45.74 -2.69
N PRO A 121 12.57 47.08 -2.83
CA PRO A 121 12.22 47.96 -1.73
C PRO A 121 10.74 47.81 -1.34
N LEU A 122 10.46 47.90 -0.04
CA LEU A 122 9.11 47.92 0.52
C LEU A 122 8.31 49.13 -0.03
N PRO A 123 7.01 49.00 -0.31
CA PRO A 123 6.16 50.14 -0.62
C PRO A 123 5.85 50.97 0.63
N ASP A 124 6.24 52.24 0.58
CA ASP A 124 5.85 53.33 1.49
C ASP A 124 4.32 53.47 1.59
N LYS A 125 3.75 53.27 2.78
CA LYS A 125 2.38 53.68 3.09
C LYS A 125 2.37 55.17 3.41
N LYS A 126 2.03 56.02 2.44
CA LYS A 126 1.63 57.42 2.72
C LYS A 126 0.24 57.45 3.37
N PRO A 127 0.04 58.12 4.53
CA PRO A 127 -1.30 58.41 5.01
C PRO A 127 -1.90 59.57 4.21
N LYS A 128 -3.13 59.38 3.72
CA LYS A 128 -3.99 60.47 3.26
C LYS A 128 -4.34 61.35 4.46
N LYS A 129 -4.06 62.65 4.38
CA LYS A 129 -4.76 63.66 5.18
C LYS A 129 -5.20 64.80 4.26
N SER A 130 -6.47 65.12 4.43
CA SER A 130 -7.24 66.22 3.84
C SER A 130 -6.63 67.59 4.08
#